data_AF-A0A950M3Y6-F1
#
_entry.id   AF-A0A950M3Y6-F1
#
_cell.length_a   1.000
_cell.length_b   1.000
_cell.length_c   1.000
_cell.angle_alpha   90.00
_cell.angle_beta   90.00
_cell.angle_gamma   90.00
#
_symmetry.space_group_name_H-M   'P 1'
#
loop_
_entity.id
_entity.type
_entity.pdbx_description
1 polymer ?
#
loop_
_entity_poly.entity_id
_entity_poly.type
_entity_poly.pdbx_seq_one_letter_code
_entity_poly.pdbx_strand_id
1 'polypeptide(L)'
;MATLLLGAVGTALGGPIGGAVGAVAGALADNALINALTPHKAANQPNVPITSASEGVVIPKLWGRMRLGGNVIWCSRFQETTVKVPGTGKGSLFSPAQKQQQFTISFAVAFCEGDGGLSLQRLWADGNELDQSKYTIRFYDGDEAQAPDSLIESIEGVNATPAFRGICYAVFDTMVLTDFGNRMPQITAEIVRRPNVADSNDLNNCLRSVALLPGSGEFVYGTTAYTETDSQGNSKSENAHSSIGLPDLEASINALMFGGLSNPNAVMLVVTWFGTDLRAGSCQIVPKVETNAKSVTPQDWSVNGISRASAQAVSQVAPSLINPGSLFTGTVPAFGGTPSDNTVSQAIAFLKSRGFRVGFYPFIMMDIPPGNGLPDPYGGSQQAQFPWRGRITCSPAIGQPGTVDKTAAAATQINAFFSSYNTMVTHYATLCVAAGGVDAFVIGSELVGLTTVRSSPGDGTFPAVQALKSLAASIKTVVGSSCKVGYAADWSEYHSYRPSDGTNDVIFNMDPLWSDTNIDFVGIDNYLPLSDWRDTLPNADAASGAVVANYQVLAPHDKTYLQANVEGGEDYAWYY
;
A
#
# COMPACT_ATOMS: atom_id res chain seq x y z
N MET A 1 -16.88 37.00 18.95
CA MET A 1 -18.17 37.69 18.67
C MET A 1 -18.15 39.13 19.20
N ALA A 2 -17.40 39.40 20.28
CA ALA A 2 -17.26 40.75 20.83
C ALA A 2 -16.46 41.69 19.92
N THR A 3 -15.50 41.20 19.12
CA THR A 3 -14.72 42.00 18.15
C THR A 3 -15.60 42.67 17.08
N LEU A 4 -16.57 41.94 16.53
CA LEU A 4 -17.50 42.46 15.52
C LEU A 4 -18.52 43.43 16.11
N LEU A 5 -19.06 43.14 17.29
CA LEU A 5 -20.02 43.99 18.00
C LEU A 5 -19.39 45.30 18.50
N LEU A 6 -18.22 45.23 19.14
CA LEU A 6 -17.53 46.41 19.68
C LEU A 6 -16.80 47.21 18.59
N GLY A 7 -16.35 46.55 17.52
CA GLY A 7 -15.87 47.22 16.31
C GLY A 7 -16.97 48.02 15.61
N ALA A 8 -18.18 47.46 15.50
CA ALA A 8 -19.33 48.16 14.92
C ALA A 8 -19.79 49.36 15.79
N VAL A 9 -19.86 49.19 17.11
CA VAL A 9 -20.20 50.28 18.05
C VAL A 9 -19.11 51.36 18.09
N GLY A 10 -17.84 50.96 18.09
CA GLY A 10 -16.70 51.90 18.04
C GLY A 10 -16.64 52.70 16.74
N THR A 11 -17.00 52.08 15.61
CA THR A 11 -17.08 52.76 14.31
C THR A 11 -18.24 53.76 14.28
N ALA A 12 -19.39 53.40 14.86
CA ALA A 12 -20.56 54.27 14.95
C ALA A 12 -20.35 55.49 15.85
N LEU A 13 -19.50 55.39 16.90
CA LEU A 13 -19.26 56.47 17.86
C LEU A 13 -18.01 57.32 17.56
N GLY A 14 -16.99 56.77 16.92
CA GLY A 14 -15.69 57.44 16.74
C GLY A 14 -15.11 57.37 15.32
N GLY A 15 -15.90 56.98 14.33
CA GLY A 15 -15.44 56.81 12.95
C GLY A 15 -14.39 55.70 12.81
N PRO A 16 -13.58 55.69 11.73
CA PRO A 16 -12.64 54.61 11.43
C PRO A 16 -11.63 54.32 12.55
N ILE A 17 -11.22 55.36 13.29
CA ILE A 17 -10.30 55.25 14.42
C ILE A 17 -11.00 54.62 15.65
N GLY A 18 -12.24 55.02 15.94
CA GLY A 18 -13.05 54.38 16.98
C GLY A 18 -13.37 52.91 16.67
N GLY A 19 -13.54 52.57 15.39
CA GLY A 19 -13.69 51.19 14.92
C GLY A 19 -12.45 50.33 15.19
N ALA A 20 -11.26 50.89 14.96
CA ALA A 20 -10.00 50.21 15.27
C ALA A 20 -9.81 49.99 16.78
N VAL A 21 -10.13 50.98 17.61
CA VAL A 21 -10.04 50.85 19.09
C VAL A 21 -11.07 49.83 19.61
N GLY A 22 -12.30 49.86 19.09
CA GLY A 22 -13.35 48.89 19.44
C GLY A 22 -13.02 47.47 19.01
N ALA A 23 -12.38 47.28 17.85
CA ALA A 23 -11.89 45.99 17.39
C ALA A 23 -10.73 45.46 18.24
N VAL A 24 -9.81 46.32 18.70
CA VAL A 24 -8.72 45.94 19.62
C VAL A 24 -9.28 45.54 20.99
N ALA A 25 -10.20 46.33 21.57
CA ALA A 25 -10.84 45.99 22.84
C ALA A 25 -11.68 44.71 22.75
N GLY A 26 -12.41 44.52 21.65
CA GLY A 26 -13.18 43.31 21.40
C GLY A 26 -12.30 42.09 21.14
N ALA A 27 -11.14 42.25 20.50
CA ALA A 27 -10.16 41.17 20.33
C ALA A 27 -9.50 40.77 21.66
N LEU A 28 -9.29 41.70 22.59
CA LEU A 28 -8.80 41.37 23.94
C LEU A 28 -9.86 40.60 24.75
N ALA A 29 -11.13 40.98 24.65
CA ALA A 29 -12.24 40.28 25.31
C ALA A 29 -12.50 38.90 24.70
N ASP A 30 -12.50 38.78 23.36
CA ASP A 30 -12.63 37.51 22.67
C ASP A 30 -11.41 36.60 22.99
N ASN A 31 -10.18 37.13 23.07
CA ASN A 31 -9.01 36.34 23.50
C ASN A 31 -9.08 35.90 24.97
N ALA A 32 -9.60 36.74 25.88
CA ALA A 32 -9.78 36.38 27.28
C ALA A 32 -10.83 35.27 27.46
N LEU A 33 -11.93 35.32 26.69
CA LEU A 33 -12.96 34.30 26.68
C LEU A 33 -12.47 33.00 26.02
N ILE A 34 -11.74 33.09 24.90
CA ILE A 34 -11.11 31.94 24.26
C ILE A 34 -10.10 31.29 25.21
N ASN A 35 -9.26 32.06 25.91
CA ASN A 35 -8.31 31.52 26.90
C ASN A 35 -9.00 30.95 28.15
N ALA A 36 -10.19 31.45 28.52
CA ALA A 36 -10.99 30.90 29.62
C ALA A 36 -11.76 29.62 29.24
N LEU A 37 -12.10 29.46 27.96
CA LEU A 37 -12.86 28.31 27.42
C LEU A 37 -11.97 27.27 26.73
N THR A 38 -10.72 27.59 26.41
CA THR A 38 -9.75 26.61 25.92
C THR A 38 -9.20 25.85 27.12
N PRO A 39 -9.32 24.51 27.16
CA PRO A 39 -8.59 23.72 28.14
C PRO A 39 -7.11 24.08 28.03
N HIS A 40 -6.42 24.22 29.16
CA HIS A 40 -4.97 24.38 29.17
C HIS A 40 -4.35 23.23 28.35
N LYS A 41 -3.84 23.54 27.15
CA LYS A 41 -2.93 22.64 26.45
C LYS A 41 -1.66 22.63 27.29
N ALA A 42 -1.49 21.59 28.10
CA ALA A 42 -0.19 21.30 28.69
C ALA A 42 0.83 21.27 27.55
N ALA A 43 1.95 21.97 27.72
CA ALA A 43 3.05 21.89 26.77
C ALA A 43 3.38 20.40 26.57
N ASN A 44 3.22 19.90 25.35
CA ASN A 44 3.62 18.54 24.99
C ASN A 44 5.13 18.45 25.14
N GLN A 45 5.59 18.10 26.35
CA GLN A 45 6.92 17.55 26.49
C GLN A 45 6.92 16.22 25.72
N PRO A 46 7.97 15.95 24.92
CA PRO A 46 8.12 14.65 24.29
C PRO A 46 8.16 13.60 25.40
N ASN A 47 7.05 12.89 25.59
CA ASN A 47 6.96 11.84 26.58
C ASN A 47 7.83 10.69 26.08
N VAL A 48 8.96 10.43 26.74
CA VAL A 48 9.76 9.25 26.46
C VAL A 48 8.97 8.08 27.04
N PRO A 49 8.46 7.14 26.21
CA PRO A 49 7.72 6.00 26.73
C PRO A 49 8.69 5.13 27.56
N ILE A 50 8.51 5.11 28.87
CA ILE A 50 9.31 4.33 29.83
C ILE A 50 8.41 3.30 30.49
N THR A 51 8.93 2.11 30.74
CA THR A 51 8.23 1.06 31.48
C THR A 51 8.27 1.36 32.98
N SER A 52 7.12 1.31 33.64
CA SER A 52 7.03 1.43 35.10
C SER A 52 6.62 0.09 35.75
N ALA A 53 6.70 0.02 37.06
CA ALA A 53 6.10 -1.05 37.87
C ALA A 53 5.36 -0.47 39.10
N SER A 54 5.01 0.82 39.05
CA SER A 54 4.41 1.54 40.17
C SER A 54 2.90 1.35 40.19
N GLU A 55 2.35 1.27 41.41
CA GLU A 55 0.93 1.39 41.66
C GLU A 55 0.47 2.87 41.55
N GLY A 56 -0.80 3.08 41.18
CA GLY A 56 -1.39 4.43 41.07
C GLY A 56 -1.03 5.20 39.79
N VAL A 57 -0.38 4.56 38.82
CA VAL A 57 -0.15 5.14 37.48
C VAL A 57 -1.46 5.15 36.69
N VAL A 58 -1.67 6.20 35.89
CA VAL A 58 -2.85 6.33 35.03
C VAL A 58 -2.88 5.24 33.96
N ILE A 59 -4.08 4.76 33.60
CA ILE A 59 -4.27 3.88 32.45
C ILE A 59 -4.42 4.75 31.20
N PRO A 60 -3.49 4.69 30.24
CA PRO A 60 -3.58 5.50 29.03
C PRO A 60 -4.78 5.11 28.16
N LYS A 61 -5.32 6.09 27.44
CA LYS A 61 -6.25 5.85 26.32
C LYS A 61 -5.56 6.23 25.01
N LEU A 62 -5.80 5.45 23.98
CA LEU A 62 -5.16 5.57 22.68
C LEU A 62 -6.21 5.74 21.59
N TRP A 63 -5.93 6.57 20.59
CA TRP A 63 -6.64 6.60 19.32
C TRP A 63 -5.63 6.63 18.19
N GLY A 64 -5.72 5.67 17.28
CA GLY A 64 -4.77 5.46 16.18
C GLY A 64 -3.60 4.55 16.56
N ARG A 65 -2.46 4.75 15.86
CA ARG A 65 -1.21 4.00 16.03
C ARG A 65 -0.23 4.81 16.86
N MET A 66 0.20 4.29 18.01
CA MET A 66 1.13 4.97 18.90
C MET A 66 2.05 3.99 19.61
N ARG A 67 3.30 4.40 19.84
CA ARG A 67 4.22 3.70 20.74
C ARG A 67 3.96 4.11 22.19
N LEU A 68 3.69 3.13 23.05
CA LEU A 68 3.39 3.32 24.48
C LEU A 68 4.46 2.66 25.35
N GLY A 69 4.76 3.29 26.48
CA GLY A 69 5.50 2.68 27.58
C GLY A 69 4.53 1.89 28.44
N GLY A 70 4.90 0.66 28.79
CA GLY A 70 4.02 -0.20 29.56
C GLY A 70 4.18 -0.08 31.08
N ASN A 71 3.25 -0.64 31.84
CA ASN A 71 3.36 -0.83 33.29
C ASN A 71 3.36 -2.32 33.61
N VAL A 72 4.32 -2.79 34.40
CA VAL A 72 4.40 -4.20 34.79
C VAL A 72 3.25 -4.50 35.75
N ILE A 73 2.41 -5.48 35.39
CA ILE A 73 1.24 -5.89 36.17
C ILE A 73 1.41 -7.26 36.84
N TRP A 74 2.37 -8.05 36.37
CA TRP A 74 2.73 -9.34 36.96
C TRP A 74 4.16 -9.71 36.56
N CYS A 75 4.87 -10.41 37.44
CA CYS A 75 6.22 -10.87 37.21
C CYS A 75 6.50 -12.13 38.04
N SER A 76 7.08 -13.16 37.42
CA SER A 76 7.58 -14.33 38.13
C SER A 76 8.86 -14.01 38.89
N ARG A 77 9.28 -14.93 39.76
CA ARG A 77 10.65 -14.93 40.27
C ARG A 77 11.64 -15.23 39.13
N PHE A 78 12.86 -14.69 39.23
CA PHE A 78 13.95 -15.05 38.33
C PHE A 78 14.26 -16.54 38.46
N GLN A 79 14.47 -17.19 37.32
CA GLN A 79 14.96 -18.57 37.26
C GLN A 79 16.41 -18.56 36.75
N GLU A 80 17.29 -19.22 37.51
CA GLU A 80 18.70 -19.35 37.19
C GLU A 80 18.96 -20.73 36.58
N THR A 81 19.56 -20.77 35.39
CA THR A 81 19.99 -21.99 34.73
C THR A 81 21.47 -21.90 34.38
N THR A 82 22.23 -22.97 34.64
CA THR A 82 23.64 -23.03 34.19
C THR A 82 23.70 -23.61 32.78
N VAL A 83 24.16 -22.81 31.82
CA VAL A 83 24.38 -23.23 30.43
C VAL A 83 25.88 -23.43 30.15
N LYS A 84 26.19 -24.35 29.24
CA LYS A 84 27.56 -24.63 28.79
C LYS A 84 27.81 -23.90 27.47
N VAL A 85 28.75 -22.96 27.46
CA VAL A 85 29.13 -22.20 26.26
C VAL A 85 30.49 -22.69 25.75
N PRO A 86 30.68 -22.90 24.42
CA PRO A 86 31.96 -23.28 23.85
C PRO A 86 33.07 -22.28 24.22
N GLY A 87 34.22 -22.76 24.68
CA GLY A 87 35.33 -21.88 25.05
C GLY A 87 35.97 -21.23 23.83
N THR A 88 36.06 -19.91 23.81
CA THR A 88 36.71 -19.12 22.73
C THR A 88 38.22 -19.01 22.98
N GLY A 89 38.93 -20.13 22.95
CA GLY A 89 40.40 -20.16 22.99
C GLY A 89 40.97 -20.28 21.59
N LYS A 90 41.62 -19.23 21.06
CA LYS A 90 42.41 -19.33 19.82
C LYS A 90 43.63 -20.23 20.08
N GLY A 91 43.54 -21.51 19.71
CA GLY A 91 44.71 -22.40 19.61
C GLY A 91 44.62 -23.79 20.25
N SER A 92 43.46 -24.28 20.71
CA SER A 92 43.35 -25.65 21.23
C SER A 92 42.13 -26.37 20.70
N LEU A 93 42.34 -27.58 20.15
CA LEU A 93 41.30 -28.50 19.67
C LEU A 93 40.37 -29.02 20.80
N PHE A 94 40.62 -28.64 22.05
CA PHE A 94 39.86 -29.09 23.24
C PHE A 94 39.66 -27.97 24.26
N SER A 95 39.07 -26.83 23.89
CA SER A 95 38.64 -25.84 24.89
C SER A 95 37.44 -26.38 25.69
N PRO A 96 37.54 -26.58 27.02
CA PRO A 96 36.42 -27.04 27.81
C PRO A 96 35.28 -26.02 27.77
N ALA A 97 34.04 -26.49 27.69
CA ALA A 97 32.87 -25.62 27.73
C ALA A 97 32.85 -24.82 29.05
N GLN A 98 32.77 -23.50 28.94
CA GLN A 98 32.64 -22.59 30.08
C GLN A 98 31.21 -22.71 30.62
N LYS A 99 31.05 -22.77 31.94
CA LYS A 99 29.73 -22.66 32.58
C LYS A 99 29.38 -21.18 32.68
N GLN A 100 28.25 -20.79 32.10
CA GLN A 100 27.70 -19.45 32.24
C GLN A 100 26.33 -19.55 32.92
N GLN A 101 26.06 -18.65 33.85
CA GLN A 101 24.72 -18.52 34.43
C GLN A 101 23.83 -17.73 33.46
N GLN A 102 22.62 -18.25 33.24
CA GLN A 102 21.57 -17.64 32.44
C GLN A 102 20.37 -17.37 33.34
N PHE A 103 19.86 -16.14 33.28
CA PHE A 103 18.67 -15.72 34.00
C PHE A 103 17.49 -15.64 33.03
N THR A 104 16.35 -16.19 33.45
CA THR A 104 15.08 -16.08 32.73
C THR A 104 13.99 -15.55 33.66
N ILE A 105 12.98 -14.91 33.07
CA ILE A 105 11.85 -14.36 33.81
C ILE A 105 10.60 -14.36 32.92
N SER A 106 9.44 -14.57 33.52
CA SER A 106 8.14 -14.40 32.88
C SER A 106 7.47 -13.17 33.47
N PHE A 107 6.87 -12.33 32.64
CA PHE A 107 6.23 -11.09 33.13
C PHE A 107 5.13 -10.61 32.19
N ALA A 108 4.25 -9.76 32.72
CA ALA A 108 3.15 -9.14 31.99
C ALA A 108 3.24 -7.62 32.05
N VAL A 109 3.06 -6.97 30.91
CA VAL A 109 3.14 -5.51 30.75
C VAL A 109 1.83 -4.98 30.17
N ALA A 110 1.12 -4.13 30.92
CA ALA A 110 -0.06 -3.40 30.48
C ALA A 110 0.31 -2.11 29.74
N PHE A 111 -0.43 -1.74 28.70
CA PHE A 111 -0.12 -0.57 27.87
C PHE A 111 -1.19 0.52 27.94
N CYS A 112 -2.47 0.14 27.85
CA CYS A 112 -3.59 1.06 27.79
C CYS A 112 -4.91 0.37 28.15
N GLU A 113 -5.98 1.16 28.25
CA GLU A 113 -7.35 0.67 28.26
C GLU A 113 -7.62 -0.13 26.98
N GLY A 114 -8.13 -1.34 27.15
CA GLY A 114 -8.52 -2.24 26.09
C GLY A 114 -10.03 -2.25 25.86
N ASP A 115 -10.43 -2.62 24.64
CA ASP A 115 -11.83 -2.73 24.22
C ASP A 115 -12.10 -3.93 23.30
N GLY A 116 -11.15 -4.88 23.19
CA GLY A 116 -11.26 -6.03 22.29
C GLY A 116 -10.95 -5.72 20.82
N GLY A 117 -10.56 -4.48 20.49
CA GLY A 117 -10.28 -4.03 19.12
C GLY A 117 -8.85 -3.51 18.91
N LEU A 118 -7.92 -3.83 19.81
CA LEU A 118 -6.54 -3.38 19.73
C LEU A 118 -5.65 -4.44 19.09
N SER A 119 -4.59 -3.99 18.43
CA SER A 119 -3.56 -4.89 17.90
C SER A 119 -2.16 -4.44 18.30
N LEU A 120 -1.33 -5.42 18.63
CA LEU A 120 0.11 -5.26 18.80
C LEU A 120 0.80 -5.35 17.44
N GLN A 121 1.61 -4.35 17.11
CA GLN A 121 2.35 -4.31 15.85
C GLN A 121 3.85 -4.60 16.06
N ARG A 122 4.50 -3.75 16.86
CA ARG A 122 5.94 -3.82 17.11
C ARG A 122 6.24 -3.71 18.59
N LEU A 123 7.32 -4.35 19.02
CA LEU A 123 7.82 -4.30 20.39
C LEU A 123 9.28 -3.83 20.39
N TRP A 124 9.65 -3.09 21.42
CA TRP A 124 11.03 -2.73 21.68
C TRP A 124 11.41 -3.06 23.11
N ALA A 125 12.63 -3.54 23.29
CA ALA A 125 13.29 -3.73 24.57
C ALA A 125 14.51 -2.80 24.65
N ASP A 126 14.55 -1.96 25.69
CA ASP A 126 15.63 -0.99 25.92
C ASP A 126 15.92 -0.09 24.70
N GLY A 127 14.87 0.23 23.94
CA GLY A 127 14.93 1.08 22.76
C GLY A 127 15.17 0.35 21.44
N ASN A 128 15.65 -0.90 21.46
CA ASN A 128 15.90 -1.71 20.26
C ASN A 128 14.67 -2.55 19.89
N GLU A 129 14.37 -2.67 18.59
CA GLU A 129 13.22 -3.45 18.14
C GLU A 129 13.45 -4.94 18.43
N LEU A 130 12.44 -5.57 19.05
CA LEU A 130 12.44 -7.00 19.31
C LEU A 130 11.96 -7.74 18.08
N ASP A 131 12.75 -8.72 17.66
CA ASP A 131 12.30 -9.79 16.77
C ASP A 131 11.35 -10.70 17.55
N GLN A 132 10.05 -10.52 17.33
CA GLN A 132 8.99 -11.18 18.11
C GLN A 132 8.99 -12.69 17.89
N SER A 133 9.54 -13.18 16.76
CA SER A 133 9.63 -14.60 16.45
C SER A 133 10.55 -15.38 17.41
N LYS A 134 11.44 -14.69 18.12
CA LYS A 134 12.39 -15.28 19.08
C LYS A 134 11.84 -15.44 20.49
N TYR A 135 10.65 -14.90 20.75
CA TYR A 135 10.06 -14.85 22.09
C TYR A 135 8.66 -15.45 22.07
N THR A 136 8.29 -16.12 23.16
CA THR A 136 6.90 -16.55 23.36
C THR A 136 6.12 -15.40 24.00
N ILE A 137 5.33 -14.70 23.19
CA ILE A 137 4.58 -13.52 23.61
C ILE A 137 3.08 -13.79 23.39
N ARG A 138 2.28 -13.60 24.44
CA ARG A 138 0.82 -13.67 24.36
C ARG A 138 0.24 -12.27 24.53
N PHE A 139 -0.45 -11.78 23.52
CA PHE A 139 -1.08 -10.47 23.52
C PHE A 139 -2.56 -10.57 23.88
N TYR A 140 -3.02 -9.65 24.71
CA TYR A 140 -4.40 -9.49 25.14
C TYR A 140 -4.82 -8.05 24.82
N ASP A 141 -5.88 -7.89 24.04
CA ASP A 141 -6.43 -6.60 23.60
C ASP A 141 -7.36 -5.96 24.64
N GLY A 142 -7.60 -6.64 25.76
CA GLY A 142 -8.44 -6.17 26.85
C GLY A 142 -9.94 -6.33 26.63
N ASP A 143 -10.36 -7.29 25.80
CA ASP A 143 -11.76 -7.71 25.75
C ASP A 143 -12.27 -8.06 27.16
N GLU A 144 -13.47 -7.58 27.50
CA GLU A 144 -14.16 -7.90 28.76
C GLU A 144 -14.48 -9.40 28.89
N ALA A 145 -14.56 -10.13 27.78
CA ALA A 145 -14.78 -11.57 27.76
C ALA A 145 -13.49 -12.39 27.91
N GLN A 146 -12.30 -11.77 27.90
CA GLN A 146 -11.04 -12.51 27.91
C GLN A 146 -10.85 -13.35 29.19
N ALA A 147 -10.20 -14.50 29.03
CA ALA A 147 -9.86 -15.42 30.11
C ALA A 147 -8.51 -15.05 30.76
N PRO A 148 -8.23 -15.53 31.99
CA PRO A 148 -6.90 -15.47 32.59
C PRO A 148 -5.80 -16.05 31.67
N ASP A 149 -4.60 -15.44 31.69
CA ASP A 149 -3.45 -15.99 30.98
C ASP A 149 -3.02 -17.33 31.60
N SER A 150 -2.82 -18.34 30.75
CA SER A 150 -2.55 -19.71 31.18
C SER A 150 -1.21 -19.89 31.90
N LEU A 151 -0.18 -19.10 31.57
CA LEU A 151 1.11 -19.15 32.28
C LEU A 151 0.97 -18.52 33.66
N ILE A 152 0.32 -17.36 33.75
CA ILE A 152 0.08 -16.71 35.03
C ILE A 152 -0.76 -17.63 35.92
N GLU A 153 -1.81 -18.24 35.37
CA GLU A 153 -2.65 -19.22 36.08
C GLU A 153 -1.90 -20.48 36.50
N SER A 154 -0.97 -20.97 35.68
CA SER A 154 -0.13 -22.11 36.06
C SER A 154 0.78 -21.84 37.26
N ILE A 155 1.14 -20.57 37.50
CA ILE A 155 2.05 -20.15 38.57
C ILE A 155 1.28 -19.72 39.81
N GLU A 156 0.25 -18.89 39.66
CA GLU A 156 -0.51 -18.32 40.78
C GLU A 156 -1.67 -19.22 41.22
N GLY A 157 -2.17 -20.07 40.33
CA GLY A 157 -3.23 -21.03 40.57
C GLY A 157 -4.62 -20.60 40.09
N VAL A 158 -5.46 -21.60 39.83
CA VAL A 158 -6.86 -21.43 39.41
C VAL A 158 -7.63 -20.61 40.45
N ASN A 159 -8.37 -19.59 39.99
CA ASN A 159 -9.08 -18.59 40.80
C ASN A 159 -8.22 -17.55 41.55
N ALA A 160 -6.89 -17.63 41.48
CA ALA A 160 -5.99 -16.59 42.01
C ALA A 160 -5.46 -15.64 40.92
N THR A 161 -5.69 -15.97 39.64
CA THR A 161 -5.22 -15.19 38.51
C THR A 161 -6.29 -14.26 37.95
N PRO A 162 -6.05 -12.93 37.92
CA PRO A 162 -6.95 -12.00 37.27
C PRO A 162 -6.88 -12.16 35.73
N ALA A 163 -8.01 -11.98 35.06
CA ALA A 163 -8.07 -11.93 33.60
C ALA A 163 -7.66 -10.57 33.01
N PHE A 164 -7.38 -9.57 33.87
CA PHE A 164 -7.05 -8.20 33.47
C PHE A 164 -8.00 -7.62 32.40
N ARG A 165 -9.31 -7.89 32.53
CA ARG A 165 -10.35 -7.41 31.61
C ARG A 165 -10.33 -5.89 31.49
N GLY A 166 -10.60 -5.37 30.29
CA GLY A 166 -10.55 -3.94 30.00
C GLY A 166 -9.13 -3.37 29.90
N ILE A 167 -8.09 -4.20 29.99
CA ILE A 167 -6.68 -3.79 29.90
C ILE A 167 -6.00 -4.50 28.73
N CYS A 168 -5.36 -3.72 27.86
CA CYS A 168 -4.49 -4.23 26.80
C CYS A 168 -3.10 -4.52 27.39
N TYR A 169 -2.66 -5.78 27.34
CA TYR A 169 -1.37 -6.20 27.91
C TYR A 169 -0.70 -7.32 27.09
N ALA A 170 0.60 -7.49 27.28
CA ALA A 170 1.36 -8.61 26.71
C ALA A 170 2.08 -9.39 27.81
N VAL A 171 2.05 -10.72 27.70
CA VAL A 171 2.75 -11.66 28.57
C VAL A 171 3.96 -12.21 27.83
N PHE A 172 5.14 -12.05 28.43
CA PHE A 172 6.40 -12.61 27.97
C PHE A 172 6.67 -13.87 28.78
N ASP A 173 6.80 -14.99 28.08
CA ASP A 173 7.03 -16.30 28.68
C ASP A 173 8.51 -16.67 28.62
N THR A 174 9.13 -16.81 29.79
CA THR A 174 10.51 -17.30 29.96
C THR A 174 11.53 -16.51 29.12
N MET A 175 11.49 -15.18 29.22
CA MET A 175 12.41 -14.30 28.50
C MET A 175 13.84 -14.44 29.03
N VAL A 176 14.79 -14.73 28.15
CA VAL A 176 16.23 -14.78 28.46
C VAL A 176 16.77 -13.37 28.64
N LEU A 177 17.46 -13.11 29.75
CA LEU A 177 17.92 -11.77 30.12
C LEU A 177 19.39 -11.47 29.79
N THR A 178 20.10 -12.43 29.22
CA THR A 178 21.54 -12.29 28.92
C THR A 178 21.83 -11.09 28.02
N ASP A 179 20.98 -10.87 27.02
CA ASP A 179 21.11 -9.74 26.08
C ASP A 179 20.68 -8.40 26.67
N PHE A 180 20.05 -8.42 27.85
CA PHE A 180 19.50 -7.26 28.54
C PHE A 180 20.25 -6.96 29.85
N GLY A 181 21.51 -7.41 29.94
CA GLY A 181 22.36 -7.17 31.12
C GLY A 181 21.85 -7.86 32.38
N ASN A 182 21.14 -8.99 32.25
CA ASN A 182 20.52 -9.76 33.33
C ASN A 182 19.51 -8.97 34.18
N ARG A 183 18.89 -7.93 33.60
CA ARG A 183 17.76 -7.22 34.19
C ARG A 183 16.53 -7.32 33.29
N MET A 184 15.37 -7.05 33.86
CA MET A 184 14.17 -6.86 33.06
C MET A 184 14.36 -5.65 32.11
N PRO A 185 14.14 -5.83 30.80
CA PRO A 185 14.25 -4.74 29.84
C PRO A 185 13.06 -3.76 29.95
N GLN A 186 13.28 -2.53 29.50
CA GLN A 186 12.22 -1.56 29.29
C GLN A 186 11.42 -1.95 28.04
N ILE A 187 10.18 -2.38 28.23
CA ILE A 187 9.25 -2.76 27.17
C ILE A 187 8.37 -1.58 26.75
N THR A 188 8.43 -1.27 25.46
CA THR A 188 7.50 -0.36 24.80
C THR A 188 6.87 -1.06 23.61
N ALA A 189 5.62 -0.73 23.31
CA ALA A 189 4.85 -1.40 22.26
C ALA A 189 4.18 -0.39 21.33
N GLU A 190 4.17 -0.68 20.03
CA GLU A 190 3.32 0.01 19.07
C GLU A 190 1.98 -0.69 19.07
N ILE A 191 1.00 -0.02 19.68
CA ILE A 191 -0.37 -0.47 19.76
C ILE A 191 -1.18 0.35 18.76
N VAL A 192 -2.11 -0.31 18.08
CA VAL A 192 -3.12 0.33 17.25
C VAL A 192 -4.46 0.15 17.94
N ARG A 193 -5.09 1.26 18.32
CA ARG A 193 -6.49 1.29 18.75
C ARG A 193 -7.28 2.07 17.73
N ARG A 194 -8.33 1.47 17.18
CA ARG A 194 -9.19 2.19 16.25
C ARG A 194 -10.25 2.98 17.01
N PRO A 195 -10.52 4.23 16.62
CA PRO A 195 -11.68 4.94 17.14
C PRO A 195 -12.94 4.20 16.68
N ASN A 196 -13.74 3.69 17.62
CA ASN A 196 -15.06 3.14 17.30
C ASN A 196 -16.02 4.33 17.06
N VAL A 197 -16.06 4.82 15.82
CA VAL A 197 -16.95 5.91 15.40
C VAL A 197 -18.20 5.29 14.79
N ALA A 198 -19.37 5.65 15.33
CA ALA A 198 -20.67 5.28 14.76
C ALA A 198 -21.02 6.15 13.52
N ASP A 199 -20.10 6.25 12.56
CA ASP A 199 -20.28 6.91 11.27
C ASP A 199 -20.11 5.90 10.15
N SER A 200 -21.17 5.62 9.39
CA SER A 200 -21.14 4.67 8.28
C SER A 200 -20.21 5.11 7.13
N ASN A 201 -19.84 6.39 7.07
CA ASN A 201 -18.93 6.92 6.06
C ASN A 201 -17.46 6.90 6.51
N ASP A 202 -17.19 6.57 7.77
CA ASP A 202 -15.81 6.35 8.22
C ASP A 202 -15.17 5.25 7.37
N LEU A 203 -13.91 5.44 6.97
CA LEU A 203 -13.20 4.50 6.10
C LEU A 203 -13.26 3.07 6.63
N ASN A 204 -13.22 2.89 7.96
CA ASN A 204 -13.27 1.56 8.57
C ASN A 204 -14.65 0.89 8.40
N ASN A 205 -15.71 1.69 8.31
CA ASN A 205 -17.09 1.22 8.18
C ASN A 205 -17.56 1.13 6.72
N CYS A 206 -16.87 1.80 5.78
CA CYS A 206 -17.27 1.85 4.38
C CYS A 206 -16.33 1.10 3.42
N LEU A 207 -15.13 0.71 3.84
CA LEU A 207 -14.18 0.00 2.97
C LEU A 207 -14.66 -1.42 2.66
N ARG A 208 -14.91 -1.69 1.37
CA ARG A 208 -15.42 -2.99 0.90
C ARG A 208 -14.36 -3.87 0.24
N SER A 209 -13.30 -3.27 -0.29
CA SER A 209 -12.28 -3.97 -1.05
C SER A 209 -11.00 -3.17 -1.11
N VAL A 210 -9.88 -3.86 -1.32
CA VAL A 210 -8.55 -3.25 -1.47
C VAL A 210 -7.85 -3.81 -2.70
N ALA A 211 -6.97 -3.00 -3.31
CA ALA A 211 -6.01 -3.48 -4.29
C ALA A 211 -4.68 -3.81 -3.59
N LEU A 212 -4.16 -5.01 -3.84
CA LEU A 212 -2.95 -5.50 -3.20
C LEU A 212 -1.72 -5.16 -4.05
N LEU A 213 -1.07 -4.06 -3.68
CA LEU A 213 0.14 -3.51 -4.30
C LEU A 213 1.42 -3.98 -3.55
N PRO A 214 2.61 -3.97 -4.19
CA PRO A 214 2.97 -3.29 -5.45
C PRO A 214 2.74 -4.09 -6.75
N GLY A 215 2.31 -5.36 -6.70
CA GLY A 215 2.14 -6.19 -7.90
C GLY A 215 3.42 -6.77 -8.50
N SER A 216 4.58 -6.32 -7.99
CA SER A 216 5.92 -6.79 -8.35
C SER A 216 6.71 -7.20 -7.10
N GLY A 217 7.72 -8.06 -7.29
CA GLY A 217 8.45 -8.81 -6.27
C GLY A 217 8.30 -10.31 -6.51
N GLU A 218 9.41 -11.00 -6.77
CA GLU A 218 9.43 -12.40 -7.23
C GLU A 218 8.67 -13.37 -6.31
N PHE A 219 8.73 -13.13 -4.99
CA PHE A 219 8.14 -13.99 -3.96
C PHE A 219 7.18 -13.25 -3.02
N VAL A 220 6.79 -12.02 -3.34
CA VAL A 220 6.01 -11.12 -2.47
C VAL A 220 4.69 -11.72 -1.99
N TYR A 221 4.10 -12.61 -2.79
CA TYR A 221 2.82 -13.26 -2.50
C TYR A 221 2.93 -14.63 -1.80
N GLY A 222 4.15 -15.04 -1.44
CA GLY A 222 4.35 -16.31 -0.74
C GLY A 222 3.69 -16.31 0.65
N THR A 223 3.02 -17.40 0.98
CA THR A 223 2.56 -17.75 2.35
C THR A 223 3.55 -18.66 3.08
N THR A 224 4.65 -19.00 2.43
CA THR A 224 5.82 -19.60 3.08
C THR A 224 6.96 -18.59 3.06
N ALA A 225 7.88 -18.67 4.01
CA ALA A 225 9.10 -17.89 3.96
C ALA A 225 9.98 -18.37 2.78
N TYR A 226 10.34 -17.43 1.90
CA TYR A 226 11.30 -17.64 0.84
C TYR A 226 12.63 -17.02 1.26
N THR A 227 13.72 -17.73 0.99
CA THR A 227 15.05 -17.32 1.41
C THR A 227 16.04 -17.50 0.26
N GLU A 228 16.70 -16.40 -0.09
CA GLU A 228 17.88 -16.39 -0.94
C GLU A 228 19.09 -16.86 -0.11
N THR A 229 19.89 -17.76 -0.68
CA THR A 229 21.18 -18.13 -0.11
C THR A 229 22.29 -17.74 -1.08
N ASP A 230 23.24 -16.93 -0.61
CA ASP A 230 24.38 -16.53 -1.42
C ASP A 230 25.47 -17.62 -1.45
N SER A 231 26.48 -17.44 -2.30
CA SER A 231 27.61 -18.38 -2.45
C SER A 231 28.51 -18.49 -1.20
N GLN A 232 28.34 -17.58 -0.23
CA GLN A 232 29.07 -17.56 1.04
C GLN A 232 28.25 -18.21 2.17
N GLY A 233 27.03 -18.69 1.88
CA GLY A 233 26.12 -19.30 2.84
C GLY A 233 25.32 -18.30 3.67
N ASN A 234 25.36 -17.00 3.33
CA ASN A 234 24.49 -16.02 3.96
C ASN A 234 23.06 -16.20 3.43
N SER A 235 22.08 -16.03 4.30
CA SER A 235 20.67 -16.16 3.98
C SER A 235 19.96 -14.82 4.11
N LYS A 236 19.14 -14.47 3.12
CA LYS A 236 18.32 -13.25 3.10
C LYS A 236 16.87 -13.62 2.81
N SER A 237 15.96 -13.05 3.59
CA SER A 237 14.52 -13.22 3.39
C SER A 237 14.07 -12.50 2.11
N GLU A 238 13.18 -13.15 1.36
CA GLU A 238 12.60 -12.61 0.13
C GLU A 238 11.19 -12.06 0.32
N ASN A 239 10.50 -12.47 1.39
CA ASN A 239 9.10 -12.11 1.61
C ASN A 239 8.68 -12.15 3.09
N ALA A 240 9.61 -12.11 4.03
CA ALA A 240 9.33 -11.99 5.46
C ALA A 240 10.27 -10.93 6.04
N HIS A 241 9.86 -9.67 5.96
CA HIS A 241 10.67 -8.51 6.34
C HIS A 241 10.20 -7.86 7.65
N SER A 242 9.02 -8.25 8.15
CA SER A 242 8.49 -7.75 9.41
C SER A 242 9.10 -8.44 10.63
N SER A 243 9.17 -7.74 11.76
CA SER A 243 9.62 -8.28 13.05
C SER A 243 8.66 -9.29 13.68
N ILE A 244 7.50 -9.52 13.05
CA ILE A 244 6.51 -10.54 13.43
C ILE A 244 6.95 -11.94 12.92
N GLY A 245 7.85 -12.00 11.93
CA GLY A 245 8.41 -13.26 11.40
C GLY A 245 7.47 -14.04 10.48
N LEU A 246 6.31 -13.47 10.11
CA LEU A 246 5.41 -14.02 9.11
C LEU A 246 5.79 -13.54 7.70
N PRO A 247 5.44 -14.31 6.66
CA PRO A 247 5.45 -13.78 5.30
C PRO A 247 4.61 -12.51 5.18
N ASP A 248 5.08 -11.56 4.39
CA ASP A 248 4.58 -10.18 4.31
C ASP A 248 3.11 -10.14 3.87
N LEU A 249 2.70 -11.06 2.98
CA LEU A 249 1.30 -11.23 2.60
C LEU A 249 0.42 -11.59 3.80
N GLU A 250 0.83 -12.58 4.59
CA GLU A 250 0.07 -13.02 5.76
C GLU A 250 0.01 -11.92 6.81
N ALA A 251 1.14 -11.28 7.10
CA ALA A 251 1.21 -10.17 8.03
C ALA A 251 0.27 -9.03 7.60
N SER A 252 0.26 -8.69 6.31
CA SER A 252 -0.57 -7.61 5.76
C SER A 252 -2.06 -7.93 5.81
N ILE A 253 -2.46 -9.14 5.43
CA ILE A 253 -3.87 -9.55 5.47
C ILE A 253 -4.34 -9.74 6.91
N ASN A 254 -3.51 -10.27 7.80
CA ASN A 254 -3.80 -10.30 9.23
C ASN A 254 -4.04 -8.87 9.73
N ALA A 255 -3.14 -7.92 9.45
CA ALA A 255 -3.32 -6.52 9.85
C ALA A 255 -4.58 -5.88 9.25
N LEU A 256 -4.94 -6.23 8.01
CA LEU A 256 -6.18 -5.79 7.37
C LEU A 256 -7.42 -6.29 8.13
N MET A 257 -7.45 -7.59 8.46
CA MET A 257 -8.57 -8.24 9.15
C MET A 257 -8.69 -7.82 10.62
N PHE A 258 -7.59 -7.93 11.39
CA PHE A 258 -7.52 -7.53 12.80
C PHE A 258 -7.72 -6.04 12.99
N GLY A 259 -7.42 -5.28 11.96
CA GLY A 259 -7.77 -3.89 11.91
C GLY A 259 -9.24 -3.61 12.27
N GLY A 260 -10.19 -4.46 11.90
CA GLY A 260 -11.60 -4.12 12.04
C GLY A 260 -12.06 -3.13 10.96
N LEU A 261 -11.50 -3.25 9.74
CA LEU A 261 -12.26 -2.84 8.58
C LEU A 261 -13.49 -3.74 8.56
N SER A 262 -14.69 -3.18 8.47
CA SER A 262 -15.95 -3.92 8.34
C SER A 262 -15.87 -4.83 7.11
N ASN A 263 -15.39 -6.07 7.36
CA ASN A 263 -14.92 -7.08 6.41
C ASN A 263 -14.83 -6.60 4.95
N PRO A 264 -13.66 -6.10 4.47
CA PRO A 264 -13.47 -6.01 3.04
C PRO A 264 -13.74 -7.41 2.49
N ASN A 265 -14.72 -7.53 1.61
CA ASN A 265 -15.17 -8.84 1.14
C ASN A 265 -14.46 -9.22 -0.15
N ALA A 266 -13.54 -8.38 -0.64
CA ALA A 266 -12.77 -8.63 -1.84
C ALA A 266 -11.36 -8.03 -1.79
N VAL A 267 -10.42 -8.71 -2.43
CA VAL A 267 -9.05 -8.24 -2.70
C VAL A 267 -8.78 -8.31 -4.19
N MET A 268 -8.27 -7.22 -4.76
CA MET A 268 -7.73 -7.19 -6.12
C MET A 268 -6.26 -7.56 -6.10
N LEU A 269 -5.92 -8.76 -6.55
CA LEU A 269 -4.55 -9.25 -6.64
C LEU A 269 -3.92 -8.74 -7.94
N VAL A 270 -3.03 -7.76 -7.83
CA VAL A 270 -2.31 -7.16 -8.97
C VAL A 270 -1.07 -7.99 -9.26
N VAL A 271 -0.80 -8.36 -10.53
CA VAL A 271 0.39 -9.15 -10.86
C VAL A 271 1.05 -8.65 -12.13
N THR A 272 2.32 -8.24 -12.02
CA THR A 272 3.01 -7.46 -13.05
C THR A 272 3.89 -8.29 -14.00
N TRP A 273 3.73 -8.11 -15.32
CA TRP A 273 4.77 -8.35 -16.33
C TRP A 273 5.31 -7.02 -16.87
N PHE A 274 6.35 -7.09 -17.70
CA PHE A 274 7.06 -5.91 -18.16
C PHE A 274 6.93 -5.69 -19.67
N GLY A 275 6.57 -4.46 -20.04
CA GLY A 275 6.64 -3.97 -21.42
C GLY A 275 8.04 -3.46 -21.75
N THR A 276 8.54 -3.79 -22.94
CA THR A 276 9.94 -3.50 -23.34
C THR A 276 10.11 -2.27 -24.25
N ASP A 277 9.02 -1.72 -24.80
CA ASP A 277 9.06 -0.65 -25.81
C ASP A 277 7.70 0.09 -25.84
N LEU A 278 7.67 1.38 -26.17
CA LEU A 278 6.44 2.14 -26.37
C LEU A 278 5.80 1.94 -27.76
N ARG A 279 6.52 1.37 -28.72
CA ARG A 279 6.02 1.11 -30.07
C ARG A 279 5.32 -0.24 -30.09
N ALA A 280 4.01 -0.26 -30.34
CA ALA A 280 3.19 -1.48 -30.34
C ALA A 280 3.79 -2.60 -31.20
N GLY A 281 4.34 -2.26 -32.37
CA GLY A 281 4.97 -3.24 -33.27
C GLY A 281 6.25 -3.90 -32.75
N SER A 282 6.91 -3.29 -31.75
CA SER A 282 8.18 -3.76 -31.17
C SER A 282 8.06 -4.16 -29.70
N CYS A 283 7.01 -3.69 -29.02
CA CYS A 283 6.78 -3.93 -27.61
C CYS A 283 6.49 -5.41 -27.36
N GLN A 284 7.29 -6.01 -26.47
CA GLN A 284 7.03 -7.35 -25.94
C GLN A 284 6.58 -7.23 -24.49
N ILE A 285 5.61 -8.06 -24.10
CA ILE A 285 5.19 -8.23 -22.71
C ILE A 285 5.81 -9.53 -22.19
N VAL A 286 6.73 -9.42 -21.23
CA VAL A 286 7.52 -10.56 -20.73
C VAL A 286 7.60 -10.56 -19.20
N PRO A 287 7.65 -11.73 -18.54
CA PRO A 287 7.99 -11.79 -17.13
C PRO A 287 9.49 -11.53 -16.96
N LYS A 288 9.86 -10.84 -15.89
CA LYS A 288 11.26 -10.52 -15.59
C LYS A 288 11.64 -10.86 -14.16
N VAL A 289 12.93 -11.05 -13.93
CA VAL A 289 13.54 -11.28 -12.61
C VAL A 289 14.36 -10.08 -12.17
N GLU A 290 14.61 -9.92 -10.88
CA GLU A 290 15.51 -8.88 -10.36
C GLU A 290 16.96 -9.13 -10.80
N THR A 291 17.36 -10.41 -10.78
CA THR A 291 18.66 -10.90 -11.22
C THR A 291 18.52 -12.34 -11.71
N ASN A 292 19.33 -12.69 -12.72
CA ASN A 292 19.42 -14.06 -13.23
C ASN A 292 20.27 -14.96 -12.33
N ALA A 293 21.09 -14.39 -11.43
CA ALA A 293 22.03 -15.11 -10.59
C ALA A 293 21.58 -15.05 -9.12
N LYS A 294 20.58 -15.86 -8.79
CA LYS A 294 19.99 -15.99 -7.46
C LYS A 294 19.41 -17.39 -7.32
N SER A 295 19.44 -17.94 -6.10
CA SER A 295 18.81 -19.22 -5.79
C SER A 295 17.99 -19.08 -4.54
N VAL A 296 16.71 -19.45 -4.64
CA VAL A 296 15.73 -19.25 -3.58
C VAL A 296 15.11 -20.58 -3.16
N THR A 297 14.95 -20.76 -1.86
CA THR A 297 14.26 -21.90 -1.25
C THR A 297 12.94 -21.44 -0.62
N PRO A 298 11.91 -22.31 -0.51
CA PRO A 298 11.89 -23.73 -0.84
C PRO A 298 11.78 -24.05 -2.34
N GLN A 299 11.39 -23.08 -3.16
CA GLN A 299 11.25 -23.23 -4.61
C GLN A 299 11.75 -21.97 -5.31
N ASP A 300 12.53 -22.13 -6.37
CA ASP A 300 13.02 -21.00 -7.15
C ASP A 300 11.94 -20.47 -8.12
N TRP A 301 12.18 -19.28 -8.63
CA TRP A 301 11.25 -18.52 -9.45
C TRP A 301 10.96 -19.21 -10.79
N SER A 302 9.67 -19.24 -11.16
CA SER A 302 9.24 -19.56 -12.51
C SER A 302 7.88 -18.94 -12.83
N VAL A 303 7.73 -18.47 -14.07
CA VAL A 303 6.48 -17.91 -14.59
C VAL A 303 6.23 -18.45 -16.00
N ASN A 304 5.06 -19.03 -16.24
CA ASN A 304 4.67 -19.58 -17.54
C ASN A 304 5.71 -20.56 -18.12
N GLY A 305 6.28 -21.41 -17.26
CA GLY A 305 7.34 -22.36 -17.63
C GLY A 305 8.71 -21.74 -17.90
N ILE A 306 8.85 -20.42 -17.83
CA ILE A 306 10.14 -19.72 -17.94
C ILE A 306 10.83 -19.82 -16.57
N SER A 307 12.06 -20.31 -16.56
CA SER A 307 12.91 -20.34 -15.36
C SER A 307 13.68 -19.02 -15.20
N ARG A 308 14.20 -18.75 -13.99
CA ARG A 308 15.05 -17.59 -13.72
C ARG A 308 16.23 -17.46 -14.70
N ALA A 309 16.84 -18.58 -15.05
CA ALA A 309 17.99 -18.63 -15.97
C ALA A 309 17.62 -18.21 -17.41
N SER A 310 16.36 -18.36 -17.80
CA SER A 310 15.86 -18.01 -19.13
C SER A 310 15.08 -16.69 -19.17
N ALA A 311 14.75 -16.12 -18.01
CA ALA A 311 14.06 -14.84 -17.90
C ALA A 311 14.98 -13.66 -18.22
N GLN A 312 14.39 -12.55 -18.66
CA GLN A 312 15.13 -11.29 -18.72
C GLN A 312 15.22 -10.70 -17.31
N ALA A 313 16.37 -10.14 -16.95
CA ALA A 313 16.44 -9.28 -15.77
C ALA A 313 15.75 -7.94 -16.05
N VAL A 314 15.13 -7.35 -15.03
CA VAL A 314 14.72 -5.94 -15.06
C VAL A 314 15.96 -5.05 -15.18
N SER A 315 15.79 -3.86 -15.72
CA SER A 315 16.88 -2.90 -15.87
C SER A 315 17.62 -2.66 -14.56
N GLN A 316 18.95 -2.66 -14.62
CA GLN A 316 19.81 -2.30 -13.50
C GLN A 316 20.16 -0.82 -13.59
N VAL A 317 19.89 -0.07 -12.53
CA VAL A 317 20.05 1.39 -12.49
C VAL A 317 20.91 1.83 -11.31
N ALA A 318 21.43 3.06 -11.39
CA ALA A 318 22.08 3.67 -10.24
C ALA A 318 21.08 3.78 -9.07
N PRO A 319 21.48 3.43 -7.82
CA PRO A 319 20.61 3.54 -6.65
C PRO A 319 20.03 4.94 -6.43
N SER A 320 20.78 5.98 -6.82
CA SER A 320 20.36 7.37 -6.78
C SER A 320 19.17 7.71 -7.68
N LEU A 321 18.88 6.87 -8.69
CA LEU A 321 17.71 7.03 -9.54
C LEU A 321 16.41 6.67 -8.82
N ILE A 322 16.47 5.66 -7.92
CA ILE A 322 15.31 5.18 -7.15
C ILE A 322 15.20 5.96 -5.84
N ASN A 323 16.33 6.16 -5.16
CA ASN A 323 16.42 6.89 -3.91
C ASN A 323 17.53 7.94 -4.04
N PRO A 324 17.19 9.21 -4.32
CA PRO A 324 18.16 10.30 -4.51
C PRO A 324 19.15 10.48 -3.36
N GLY A 325 18.81 10.03 -2.14
CA GLY A 325 19.70 10.07 -0.97
C GLY A 325 20.56 8.82 -0.77
N SER A 326 20.52 7.84 -1.67
CA SER A 326 21.25 6.59 -1.53
C SER A 326 22.76 6.81 -1.62
N LEU A 327 23.48 6.37 -0.58
CA LEU A 327 24.96 6.32 -0.56
C LEU A 327 25.51 5.02 -1.15
N PHE A 328 24.65 4.09 -1.55
CA PHE A 328 25.07 2.81 -2.11
C PHE A 328 25.66 3.02 -3.51
N THR A 329 26.83 2.44 -3.76
CA THR A 329 27.52 2.48 -5.05
C THR A 329 27.24 1.18 -5.82
N GLY A 330 27.22 1.25 -7.15
CA GLY A 330 26.90 0.11 -8.01
C GLY A 330 25.54 0.29 -8.69
N THR A 331 24.85 -0.83 -8.92
CA THR A 331 23.54 -0.87 -9.58
C THR A 331 22.55 -1.68 -8.77
N VAL A 332 21.29 -1.32 -8.85
CA VAL A 332 20.16 -2.04 -8.25
C VAL A 332 19.08 -2.31 -9.30
N PRO A 333 18.25 -3.35 -9.13
CA PRO A 333 17.08 -3.56 -9.96
C PRO A 333 16.15 -2.33 -9.91
N ALA A 334 15.68 -1.86 -11.06
CA ALA A 334 14.73 -0.74 -11.15
C ALA A 334 13.33 -1.08 -10.59
N PHE A 335 12.98 -2.36 -10.61
CA PHE A 335 11.72 -2.90 -10.12
C PHE A 335 11.95 -4.20 -9.33
N GLY A 336 10.96 -4.60 -8.53
CA GLY A 336 10.85 -6.01 -8.15
C GLY A 336 10.49 -6.87 -9.36
N GLY A 337 10.87 -8.14 -9.36
CA GLY A 337 10.58 -9.06 -10.48
C GLY A 337 9.09 -9.40 -10.62
N THR A 338 8.69 -10.08 -11.68
CA THR A 338 7.34 -10.62 -11.79
C THR A 338 7.09 -11.64 -10.67
N PRO A 339 5.96 -11.60 -9.94
CA PRO A 339 5.66 -12.63 -8.94
C PRO A 339 5.60 -14.04 -9.56
N SER A 340 6.25 -15.00 -8.92
CA SER A 340 6.31 -16.40 -9.37
C SER A 340 4.93 -17.07 -9.35
N ASP A 341 4.66 -17.99 -10.29
CA ASP A 341 3.33 -18.62 -10.42
C ASP A 341 2.89 -19.36 -9.15
N ASN A 342 3.85 -19.96 -8.45
CA ASN A 342 3.61 -20.67 -7.20
C ASN A 342 3.17 -19.72 -6.08
N THR A 343 3.78 -18.54 -5.96
CA THR A 343 3.44 -17.56 -4.92
C THR A 343 2.11 -16.87 -5.23
N VAL A 344 1.80 -16.63 -6.50
CA VAL A 344 0.46 -16.17 -6.93
C VAL A 344 -0.62 -17.19 -6.58
N SER A 345 -0.38 -18.48 -6.81
CA SER A 345 -1.31 -19.55 -6.45
C SER A 345 -1.52 -19.65 -4.93
N GLN A 346 -0.43 -19.52 -4.15
CA GLN A 346 -0.50 -19.43 -2.69
C GLN A 346 -1.37 -18.26 -2.24
N ALA A 347 -1.18 -17.08 -2.83
CA ALA A 347 -1.97 -15.88 -2.52
C ALA A 347 -3.48 -16.10 -2.74
N ILE A 348 -3.86 -16.63 -3.90
CA ILE A 348 -5.28 -16.89 -4.24
C ILE A 348 -5.90 -17.86 -3.22
N ALA A 349 -5.22 -18.98 -2.95
CA ALA A 349 -5.69 -19.97 -2.00
C ALA A 349 -5.82 -19.38 -0.58
N PHE A 350 -4.82 -18.60 -0.15
CA PHE A 350 -4.80 -17.96 1.16
C PHE A 350 -5.93 -16.95 1.32
N LEU A 351 -6.10 -16.03 0.38
CA LEU A 351 -7.18 -15.04 0.41
C LEU A 351 -8.56 -15.72 0.47
N LYS A 352 -8.76 -16.76 -0.34
CA LYS A 352 -10.01 -17.54 -0.31
C LYS A 352 -10.22 -18.26 1.03
N SER A 353 -9.17 -18.82 1.62
CA SER A 353 -9.25 -19.46 2.93
C SER A 353 -9.64 -18.50 4.05
N ARG A 354 -9.38 -17.20 3.86
CA ARG A 354 -9.78 -16.12 4.77
C ARG A 354 -11.15 -15.51 4.45
N GLY A 355 -11.87 -16.06 3.46
CA GLY A 355 -13.22 -15.64 3.10
C GLY A 355 -13.29 -14.44 2.14
N PHE A 356 -12.17 -14.01 1.56
CA PHE A 356 -12.18 -12.94 0.57
C PHE A 356 -12.62 -13.46 -0.80
N ARG A 357 -13.44 -12.65 -1.51
CA ARG A 357 -13.52 -12.74 -2.96
C ARG A 357 -12.20 -12.26 -3.56
N VAL A 358 -11.73 -12.92 -4.60
CA VAL A 358 -10.46 -12.54 -5.25
C VAL A 358 -10.77 -12.02 -6.64
N GLY A 359 -10.38 -10.79 -6.93
CA GLY A 359 -10.27 -10.35 -8.31
C GLY A 359 -8.82 -10.39 -8.76
N PHE A 360 -8.57 -10.85 -9.97
CA PHE A 360 -7.23 -10.93 -10.54
C PHE A 360 -6.99 -9.80 -11.54
N TYR A 361 -5.86 -9.11 -11.40
CA TYR A 361 -5.51 -7.96 -12.20
C TYR A 361 -4.09 -8.11 -12.78
N PRO A 362 -3.95 -8.66 -14.00
CA PRO A 362 -2.70 -8.63 -14.76
C PRO A 362 -2.31 -7.18 -15.08
N PHE A 363 -1.09 -6.81 -14.74
CA PHE A 363 -0.59 -5.43 -14.84
C PHE A 363 0.67 -5.35 -15.69
N ILE A 364 0.91 -4.19 -16.32
CA ILE A 364 2.12 -3.93 -17.10
C ILE A 364 2.90 -2.78 -16.49
N MET A 365 4.16 -3.02 -16.14
CA MET A 365 5.14 -1.95 -15.89
C MET A 365 6.05 -1.81 -17.10
N MET A 366 6.42 -0.59 -17.47
CA MET A 366 7.35 -0.38 -18.59
C MET A 366 8.79 -0.37 -18.08
N ASP A 367 9.59 -1.33 -18.51
CA ASP A 367 11.00 -1.44 -18.14
C ASP A 367 11.88 -0.86 -19.26
N ILE A 368 11.92 0.48 -19.30
CA ILE A 368 12.69 1.28 -20.26
C ILE A 368 13.62 2.20 -19.45
N PRO A 369 14.93 1.88 -19.32
CA PRO A 369 15.83 2.64 -18.46
C PRO A 369 16.27 3.97 -19.11
N PRO A 370 16.88 4.88 -18.34
CA PRO A 370 17.55 6.05 -18.91
C PRO A 370 18.63 5.63 -19.91
N GLY A 371 18.78 6.39 -21.00
CA GLY A 371 19.80 6.08 -22.01
C GLY A 371 19.51 4.84 -22.86
N ASN A 372 18.24 4.43 -22.94
CA ASN A 372 17.80 3.23 -23.68
C ASN A 372 18.07 3.29 -25.19
N GLY A 373 18.17 4.48 -25.79
CA GLY A 373 18.42 4.64 -27.23
C GLY A 373 17.31 4.08 -28.14
N LEU A 374 16.14 3.72 -27.60
CA LEU A 374 15.02 3.21 -28.37
C LEU A 374 14.36 4.36 -29.14
N PRO A 375 13.99 4.19 -30.43
CA PRO A 375 13.24 5.20 -31.18
C PRO A 375 11.94 5.56 -30.48
N ASP A 376 11.73 6.85 -30.21
CA ASP A 376 10.53 7.33 -29.54
C ASP A 376 9.37 7.44 -30.53
N PRO A 377 8.23 6.74 -30.31
CA PRO A 377 7.06 6.93 -31.15
C PRO A 377 6.53 8.37 -31.11
N TYR A 378 6.85 9.16 -30.07
CA TYR A 378 6.41 10.55 -29.89
C TYR A 378 7.42 11.61 -30.36
N GLY A 379 8.49 11.22 -31.05
CA GLY A 379 9.42 12.14 -31.70
C GLY A 379 10.57 12.66 -30.83
N GLY A 380 10.71 12.19 -29.59
CA GLY A 380 11.90 12.39 -28.77
C GLY A 380 13.15 11.70 -29.33
N SER A 381 14.32 12.06 -28.79
CA SER A 381 15.60 11.44 -29.17
C SER A 381 15.72 9.97 -28.75
N GLN A 382 14.99 9.60 -27.69
CA GLN A 382 14.81 8.24 -27.21
C GLN A 382 13.51 8.17 -26.41
N GLN A 383 13.03 6.96 -26.12
CA GLN A 383 11.85 6.77 -25.29
C GLN A 383 12.06 7.28 -23.86
N ALA A 384 11.00 7.83 -23.26
CA ALA A 384 11.01 8.26 -21.88
C ALA A 384 11.39 7.11 -20.94
N GLN A 385 12.04 7.43 -19.82
CA GLN A 385 12.41 6.45 -18.80
C GLN A 385 11.17 6.00 -18.03
N PHE A 386 11.05 4.69 -17.80
CA PHE A 386 9.99 4.01 -17.05
C PHE A 386 8.58 4.61 -17.28
N PRO A 387 8.15 4.73 -18.55
CA PRO A 387 6.93 5.44 -18.88
C PRO A 387 5.70 4.67 -18.42
N TRP A 388 4.58 5.37 -18.29
CA TRP A 388 3.29 4.71 -18.07
C TRP A 388 2.88 3.85 -19.27
N ARG A 389 2.28 2.67 -19.03
CA ARG A 389 1.82 1.72 -20.07
C ARG A 389 0.82 2.31 -21.06
N GLY A 390 0.02 3.31 -20.65
CA GLY A 390 -0.90 4.02 -21.54
C GLY A 390 -0.20 4.82 -22.64
N ARG A 391 1.13 4.95 -22.60
CA ARG A 391 1.96 5.52 -23.66
C ARG A 391 2.35 4.51 -24.75
N ILE A 392 2.02 3.22 -24.62
CA ILE A 392 2.26 2.27 -25.71
C ILE A 392 1.30 2.64 -26.87
N THR A 393 1.81 2.81 -28.08
CA THR A 393 1.02 3.28 -29.22
C THR A 393 1.60 2.81 -30.56
N CYS A 394 0.95 3.16 -31.67
CA CYS A 394 1.52 2.93 -33.00
C CYS A 394 2.78 3.78 -33.23
N SER A 395 3.63 3.38 -34.18
CA SER A 395 4.87 4.09 -34.47
C SER A 395 4.99 4.41 -35.97
N PRO A 396 5.15 5.69 -36.34
CA PRO A 396 5.06 6.89 -35.47
C PRO A 396 3.68 7.07 -34.83
N ALA A 397 3.63 7.71 -33.65
CA ALA A 397 2.42 7.88 -32.85
C ALA A 397 1.38 8.80 -33.52
N ILE A 398 0.16 8.80 -33.00
CA ILE A 398 -0.89 9.75 -33.41
C ILE A 398 -0.35 11.18 -33.29
N GLY A 399 -0.58 12.00 -34.31
CA GLY A 399 -0.12 13.39 -34.37
C GLY A 399 1.34 13.60 -34.78
N GLN A 400 2.13 12.53 -34.95
CA GLN A 400 3.51 12.63 -35.40
C GLN A 400 3.64 12.62 -36.94
N PRO A 401 4.67 13.28 -37.50
CA PRO A 401 4.96 13.19 -38.93
C PRO A 401 5.11 11.74 -39.39
N GLY A 402 4.38 11.37 -40.44
CA GLY A 402 4.39 10.00 -40.97
C GLY A 402 3.71 8.97 -40.07
N THR A 403 2.83 9.40 -39.15
CA THR A 403 2.02 8.49 -38.33
C THR A 403 1.36 7.39 -39.16
N VAL A 404 1.31 6.20 -38.58
CA VAL A 404 0.59 5.06 -39.17
C VAL A 404 -0.87 4.98 -38.71
N ASP A 405 -1.31 5.87 -37.81
CA ASP A 405 -2.72 5.99 -37.45
C ASP A 405 -3.58 6.16 -38.70
N LYS A 406 -4.78 5.56 -38.70
CA LYS A 406 -5.69 5.48 -39.85
C LYS A 406 -5.17 4.65 -41.03
N THR A 407 -4.23 3.73 -40.80
CA THR A 407 -3.70 2.85 -41.86
C THR A 407 -3.69 1.37 -41.46
N ALA A 408 -3.63 0.48 -42.44
CA ALA A 408 -3.48 -0.96 -42.19
C ALA A 408 -2.17 -1.33 -41.45
N ALA A 409 -1.14 -0.47 -41.53
CA ALA A 409 0.10 -0.67 -40.80
C ALA A 409 -0.12 -0.53 -39.28
N ALA A 410 -1.02 0.34 -38.83
CA ALA A 410 -1.40 0.43 -37.42
C ALA A 410 -1.99 -0.90 -36.92
N ALA A 411 -2.93 -1.51 -37.66
CA ALA A 411 -3.48 -2.81 -37.29
C ALA A 411 -2.40 -3.89 -37.15
N THR A 412 -1.41 -3.89 -38.05
CA THR A 412 -0.28 -4.83 -37.99
C THR A 412 0.54 -4.65 -36.70
N GLN A 413 0.86 -3.41 -36.34
CA GLN A 413 1.62 -3.10 -35.13
C GLN A 413 0.84 -3.44 -33.85
N ILE A 414 -0.45 -3.12 -33.82
CA ILE A 414 -1.33 -3.47 -32.70
C ILE A 414 -1.44 -4.99 -32.55
N ASN A 415 -1.64 -5.73 -33.64
CA ASN A 415 -1.70 -7.19 -33.59
C ASN A 415 -0.40 -7.81 -33.09
N ALA A 416 0.76 -7.23 -33.42
CA ALA A 416 2.06 -7.68 -32.91
C ALA A 416 2.15 -7.53 -31.38
N PHE A 417 1.70 -6.40 -30.83
CA PHE A 417 1.60 -6.21 -29.37
C PHE A 417 0.71 -7.29 -28.72
N PHE A 418 -0.49 -7.50 -29.27
CA PHE A 418 -1.46 -8.44 -28.70
C PHE A 418 -0.99 -9.90 -28.71
N SER A 419 0.00 -10.27 -29.52
CA SER A 419 0.60 -11.61 -29.50
C SER A 419 1.23 -11.96 -28.13
N SER A 420 2.11 -11.10 -27.62
CA SER A 420 2.74 -11.30 -26.30
C SER A 420 1.78 -10.95 -25.15
N TYR A 421 0.91 -9.94 -25.34
CA TYR A 421 -0.10 -9.58 -24.35
C TYR A 421 -1.11 -10.71 -24.08
N ASN A 422 -1.64 -11.33 -25.14
CA ASN A 422 -2.58 -12.45 -24.99
C ASN A 422 -1.92 -13.65 -24.30
N THR A 423 -0.61 -13.85 -24.50
CA THR A 423 0.15 -14.89 -23.79
C THR A 423 0.13 -14.64 -22.29
N MET A 424 0.42 -13.42 -21.84
CA MET A 424 0.35 -13.05 -20.42
C MET A 424 -1.05 -13.26 -19.84
N VAL A 425 -2.08 -12.71 -20.48
CA VAL A 425 -3.44 -12.71 -19.93
C VAL A 425 -4.03 -14.12 -19.91
N THR A 426 -3.78 -14.93 -20.94
CA THR A 426 -4.23 -16.33 -21.01
C THR A 426 -3.52 -17.22 -20.00
N HIS A 427 -2.20 -17.01 -19.81
CA HIS A 427 -1.43 -17.68 -18.76
C HIS A 427 -2.07 -17.47 -17.40
N TYR A 428 -2.31 -16.21 -17.03
CA TYR A 428 -2.87 -15.90 -15.72
C TYR A 428 -4.32 -16.37 -15.54
N ALA A 429 -5.14 -16.34 -16.58
CA ALA A 429 -6.48 -16.93 -16.50
C ALA A 429 -6.40 -18.43 -16.19
N THR A 430 -5.47 -19.15 -16.83
CA THR A 430 -5.24 -20.58 -16.59
C THR A 430 -4.70 -20.83 -15.17
N LEU A 431 -3.75 -20.01 -14.71
CA LEU A 431 -3.20 -20.07 -13.36
C LEU A 431 -4.28 -19.84 -12.30
N CYS A 432 -5.15 -18.85 -12.50
CA CYS A 432 -6.27 -18.55 -11.61
C CYS A 432 -7.20 -19.76 -11.47
N VAL A 433 -7.56 -20.42 -12.57
CA VAL A 433 -8.38 -21.64 -12.54
C VAL A 433 -7.67 -22.76 -11.78
N ALA A 434 -6.39 -22.98 -12.05
CA ALA A 434 -5.58 -23.99 -11.36
C ALA A 434 -5.45 -23.73 -9.85
N ALA A 435 -5.43 -22.47 -9.43
CA ALA A 435 -5.39 -22.04 -8.03
C ALA A 435 -6.76 -22.11 -7.30
N GLY A 436 -7.80 -22.67 -7.93
CA GLY A 436 -9.15 -22.78 -7.36
C GLY A 436 -10.12 -21.68 -7.82
N GLY A 437 -9.79 -20.97 -8.89
CA GLY A 437 -10.60 -19.92 -9.52
C GLY A 437 -10.50 -18.55 -8.83
N VAL A 438 -11.09 -17.54 -9.45
CA VAL A 438 -11.23 -16.17 -8.92
C VAL A 438 -12.65 -15.65 -9.20
N ASP A 439 -13.08 -14.64 -8.46
CA ASP A 439 -14.42 -14.03 -8.56
C ASP A 439 -14.51 -13.00 -9.69
N ALA A 440 -13.41 -12.32 -9.96
CA ALA A 440 -13.28 -11.37 -11.07
C ALA A 440 -11.91 -11.48 -11.75
N PHE A 441 -11.84 -11.13 -13.03
CA PHE A 441 -10.63 -11.13 -13.83
C PHE A 441 -10.62 -9.91 -14.75
N VAL A 442 -9.61 -9.06 -14.60
CA VAL A 442 -9.41 -7.89 -15.44
C VAL A 442 -8.58 -8.30 -16.65
N ILE A 443 -9.09 -8.10 -17.87
CA ILE A 443 -8.37 -8.49 -19.10
C ILE A 443 -7.30 -7.50 -19.51
N GLY A 444 -7.33 -6.30 -18.92
CA GLY A 444 -6.43 -5.20 -19.25
C GLY A 444 -6.82 -3.91 -18.58
N SER A 445 -5.92 -2.93 -18.70
CA SER A 445 -6.10 -1.64 -18.05
C SER A 445 -5.27 -0.53 -18.67
N GLU A 446 -5.84 0.67 -18.74
CA GLU A 446 -5.17 1.91 -19.11
C GLU A 446 -4.32 1.80 -20.40
N LEU A 447 -4.84 1.11 -21.41
CA LEU A 447 -4.17 0.93 -22.71
C LEU A 447 -4.48 2.08 -23.68
N VAL A 448 -4.59 3.31 -23.16
CA VAL A 448 -5.13 4.50 -23.85
C VAL A 448 -4.46 4.74 -25.21
N GLY A 449 -3.12 4.66 -25.26
CA GLY A 449 -2.36 4.86 -26.49
C GLY A 449 -2.57 3.77 -27.56
N LEU A 450 -3.12 2.60 -27.19
CA LEU A 450 -3.47 1.50 -28.10
C LEU A 450 -4.95 1.60 -28.51
N THR A 451 -5.85 1.85 -27.56
CA THR A 451 -7.31 1.85 -27.77
C THR A 451 -7.81 3.04 -28.60
N THR A 452 -6.98 4.07 -28.76
CA THR A 452 -7.26 5.24 -29.61
C THR A 452 -6.71 5.14 -31.04
N VAL A 453 -5.87 4.14 -31.33
CA VAL A 453 -5.28 3.94 -32.66
C VAL A 453 -6.33 3.41 -33.63
N ARG A 454 -6.37 3.95 -34.85
CA ARG A 454 -7.28 3.56 -35.93
C ARG A 454 -6.55 2.81 -37.04
N SER A 455 -7.23 1.83 -37.66
CA SER A 455 -6.68 1.07 -38.79
C SER A 455 -7.11 1.55 -40.18
N SER A 456 -7.99 2.55 -40.24
CA SER A 456 -8.44 3.18 -41.49
C SER A 456 -8.87 4.62 -41.22
N PRO A 457 -8.97 5.48 -42.25
CA PRO A 457 -9.58 6.80 -42.10
C PRO A 457 -11.04 6.70 -41.67
N GLY A 458 -11.55 7.75 -41.02
CA GLY A 458 -12.91 7.81 -40.52
C GLY A 458 -13.07 7.35 -39.06
N ASP A 459 -14.30 7.03 -38.70
CA ASP A 459 -14.79 6.75 -37.34
C ASP A 459 -14.72 5.26 -36.93
N GLY A 460 -14.36 4.36 -37.85
CA GLY A 460 -14.94 3.01 -37.79
C GLY A 460 -14.09 1.84 -37.31
N THR A 461 -12.78 1.94 -37.05
CA THR A 461 -12.01 0.73 -36.67
C THR A 461 -10.84 0.99 -35.74
N PHE A 462 -11.01 0.58 -34.49
CA PHE A 462 -9.99 0.59 -33.44
C PHE A 462 -9.48 -0.84 -33.22
N PRO A 463 -8.36 -1.26 -33.85
CA PRO A 463 -7.86 -2.63 -33.78
C PRO A 463 -7.63 -3.15 -32.35
N ALA A 464 -7.15 -2.30 -31.43
CA ALA A 464 -6.92 -2.72 -30.04
C ALA A 464 -8.23 -3.06 -29.32
N VAL A 465 -9.30 -2.31 -29.58
CA VAL A 465 -10.64 -2.59 -29.03
C VAL A 465 -11.16 -3.93 -29.54
N GLN A 466 -10.99 -4.23 -30.84
CA GLN A 466 -11.37 -5.53 -31.41
C GLN A 466 -10.54 -6.68 -30.83
N ALA A 467 -9.24 -6.46 -30.61
CA ALA A 467 -8.36 -7.43 -29.97
C ALA A 467 -8.78 -7.70 -28.52
N LEU A 468 -9.13 -6.66 -27.75
CA LEU A 468 -9.64 -6.79 -26.37
C LEU A 468 -10.97 -7.55 -26.32
N LYS A 469 -11.89 -7.32 -27.27
CA LYS A 469 -13.13 -8.11 -27.37
C LYS A 469 -12.85 -9.59 -27.61
N SER A 470 -11.95 -9.88 -28.53
CA SER A 470 -11.54 -11.26 -28.86
C SER A 470 -10.86 -11.93 -27.67
N LEU A 471 -10.03 -11.18 -26.93
CA LEU A 471 -9.42 -11.63 -25.69
C LEU A 471 -10.48 -11.89 -24.61
N ALA A 472 -11.44 -10.99 -24.41
CA ALA A 472 -12.53 -11.16 -23.45
C ALA A 472 -13.29 -12.47 -23.68
N ALA A 473 -13.67 -12.76 -24.92
CA ALA A 473 -14.32 -14.02 -25.28
C ALA A 473 -13.45 -15.27 -24.97
N SER A 474 -12.15 -15.18 -25.27
CA SER A 474 -11.19 -16.26 -25.00
C SER A 474 -11.03 -16.49 -23.49
N ILE A 475 -10.86 -15.41 -22.71
CA ILE A 475 -10.73 -15.49 -21.26
C ILE A 475 -12.01 -16.00 -20.62
N LYS A 476 -13.19 -15.54 -21.07
CA LYS A 476 -14.49 -16.03 -20.56
C LYS A 476 -14.65 -17.54 -20.73
N THR A 477 -14.11 -18.09 -21.82
CA THR A 477 -14.07 -19.54 -22.06
C THR A 477 -13.18 -20.26 -21.05
N VAL A 478 -12.05 -19.66 -20.64
CA VAL A 478 -11.11 -20.23 -19.66
C VAL A 478 -11.65 -20.15 -18.23
N VAL A 479 -12.07 -18.96 -17.79
CA VAL A 479 -12.46 -18.72 -16.37
C VAL A 479 -13.90 -19.13 -16.06
N GLY A 480 -14.71 -19.38 -17.08
CA GLY A 480 -16.10 -19.79 -16.94
C GLY A 480 -17.06 -18.66 -16.57
N SER A 481 -18.35 -18.98 -16.48
CA SER A 481 -19.43 -18.00 -16.28
C SER A 481 -19.53 -17.45 -14.85
N SER A 482 -18.96 -18.15 -13.86
CA SER A 482 -18.96 -17.71 -12.46
C SER A 482 -17.98 -16.56 -12.20
N CYS A 483 -16.87 -16.51 -12.95
CA CYS A 483 -15.91 -15.42 -12.87
C CYS A 483 -16.40 -14.23 -13.70
N LYS A 484 -16.39 -13.04 -13.09
CA LYS A 484 -16.69 -11.78 -13.77
C LYS A 484 -15.48 -11.32 -14.56
N VAL A 485 -15.67 -10.88 -15.80
CA VAL A 485 -14.60 -10.43 -16.69
C VAL A 485 -14.83 -8.95 -16.99
N GLY A 486 -13.79 -8.14 -16.90
CA GLY A 486 -13.89 -6.70 -17.15
C GLY A 486 -12.59 -6.08 -17.63
N TYR A 487 -12.66 -4.81 -18.02
CA TYR A 487 -11.51 -3.99 -18.41
C TYR A 487 -11.46 -2.75 -17.51
N ALA A 488 -10.28 -2.41 -16.99
CA ALA A 488 -10.08 -1.28 -16.09
C ALA A 488 -9.53 -0.06 -16.85
N ALA A 489 -10.42 0.75 -17.39
CA ALA A 489 -10.06 1.91 -18.20
C ALA A 489 -9.35 2.99 -17.39
N ASP A 490 -8.48 3.76 -18.05
CA ASP A 490 -8.05 5.04 -17.49
C ASP A 490 -9.26 5.99 -17.37
N TRP A 491 -9.23 6.93 -16.41
CA TRP A 491 -10.31 7.93 -16.29
C TRP A 491 -10.49 8.76 -17.57
N SER A 492 -9.43 9.02 -18.34
CA SER A 492 -9.49 9.72 -19.64
C SER A 492 -9.97 8.84 -20.80
N GLU A 493 -10.02 7.52 -20.61
CA GLU A 493 -10.48 6.54 -21.61
C GLU A 493 -11.99 6.27 -21.53
N TYR A 494 -12.62 6.57 -20.39
CA TYR A 494 -14.01 6.20 -20.09
C TYR A 494 -15.08 6.96 -20.88
N HIS A 495 -14.84 8.20 -21.33
CA HIS A 495 -15.92 9.01 -21.90
C HIS A 495 -16.00 8.93 -23.44
N SER A 496 -14.91 9.25 -24.15
CA SER A 496 -14.86 9.35 -25.61
C SER A 496 -13.44 9.69 -26.08
N TYR A 497 -13.00 9.15 -27.22
CA TYR A 497 -11.86 9.67 -27.95
C TYR A 497 -12.24 10.90 -28.78
N ARG A 498 -11.47 11.98 -28.65
CA ARG A 498 -11.64 13.22 -29.42
C ARG A 498 -10.32 13.54 -30.14
N PRO A 499 -10.16 13.15 -31.41
CA PRO A 499 -8.90 13.34 -32.12
C PRO A 499 -8.60 14.83 -32.37
N SER A 500 -7.35 15.24 -32.11
CA SER A 500 -6.83 16.57 -32.47
C SER A 500 -6.35 16.60 -33.93
N ASP A 501 -7.22 16.20 -34.86
CA ASP A 501 -6.93 16.14 -36.30
C ASP A 501 -7.80 17.11 -37.14
N GLY A 502 -8.48 18.04 -36.45
CA GLY A 502 -9.33 19.06 -37.05
C GLY A 502 -10.73 18.58 -37.45
N THR A 503 -11.06 17.29 -37.23
CA THR A 503 -12.40 16.75 -37.51
C THR A 503 -13.46 17.24 -36.52
N ASN A 504 -13.07 17.54 -35.28
CA ASN A 504 -13.95 17.74 -34.13
C ASN A 504 -14.85 16.52 -33.84
N ASP A 505 -14.41 15.33 -34.22
CA ASP A 505 -15.13 14.10 -33.96
C ASP A 505 -15.21 13.80 -32.45
N VAL A 506 -16.33 13.22 -32.03
CA VAL A 506 -16.51 12.62 -30.70
C VAL A 506 -16.79 11.14 -30.93
N ILE A 507 -15.80 10.30 -30.63
CA ILE A 507 -15.83 8.88 -30.95
C ILE A 507 -15.88 8.05 -29.66
N PHE A 508 -16.92 7.26 -29.50
CA PHE A 508 -17.05 6.32 -28.39
C PHE A 508 -16.34 5.00 -28.72
N ASN A 509 -15.02 5.07 -28.88
CA ASN A 509 -14.17 3.98 -29.37
C ASN A 509 -14.25 2.71 -28.51
N MET A 510 -14.53 2.86 -27.21
CA MET A 510 -14.59 1.76 -26.26
C MET A 510 -15.98 1.14 -26.07
N ASP A 511 -17.05 1.78 -26.54
CA ASP A 511 -18.43 1.25 -26.49
C ASP A 511 -18.54 -0.19 -27.03
N PRO A 512 -17.88 -0.57 -28.15
CA PRO A 512 -17.92 -1.94 -28.64
C PRO A 512 -17.36 -2.98 -27.68
N LEU A 513 -16.43 -2.60 -26.79
CA LEU A 513 -15.91 -3.48 -25.74
C LEU A 513 -16.85 -3.48 -24.53
N TRP A 514 -17.28 -2.30 -24.05
CA TRP A 514 -18.15 -2.20 -22.88
C TRP A 514 -19.52 -2.84 -23.07
N SER A 515 -20.03 -2.82 -24.31
CA SER A 515 -21.29 -3.48 -24.67
C SER A 515 -21.12 -4.94 -25.09
N ASP A 516 -19.89 -5.48 -25.12
CA ASP A 516 -19.67 -6.88 -25.47
C ASP A 516 -20.23 -7.81 -24.39
N THR A 517 -20.92 -8.87 -24.80
CA THR A 517 -21.55 -9.84 -23.90
C THR A 517 -20.55 -10.59 -22.99
N ASN A 518 -19.25 -10.55 -23.32
CA ASN A 518 -18.19 -11.16 -22.51
C ASN A 518 -17.63 -10.22 -21.43
N ILE A 519 -18.05 -8.95 -21.38
CA ILE A 519 -17.69 -7.98 -20.35
C ILE A 519 -18.84 -7.88 -19.34
N ASP A 520 -18.58 -8.29 -18.10
CA ASP A 520 -19.56 -8.22 -17.01
C ASP A 520 -19.53 -6.88 -16.24
N PHE A 521 -18.42 -6.14 -16.30
CA PHE A 521 -18.26 -4.87 -15.61
C PHE A 521 -17.24 -3.95 -16.31
N VAL A 522 -17.44 -2.65 -16.13
CA VAL A 522 -16.48 -1.60 -16.48
C VAL A 522 -15.73 -1.20 -15.22
N GLY A 523 -14.41 -1.35 -15.22
CA GLY A 523 -13.53 -0.76 -14.21
C GLY A 523 -13.02 0.58 -14.70
N ILE A 524 -12.78 1.51 -13.77
CA ILE A 524 -12.16 2.81 -14.05
C ILE A 524 -11.10 3.03 -13.00
N ASP A 525 -9.86 3.26 -13.41
CA ASP A 525 -8.84 3.78 -12.51
C ASP A 525 -9.07 5.28 -12.33
N ASN A 526 -9.80 5.60 -11.26
CA ASN A 526 -10.46 6.88 -11.09
C ASN A 526 -9.58 7.88 -10.33
N TYR A 527 -8.71 8.56 -11.07
CA TYR A 527 -7.86 9.65 -10.57
C TYR A 527 -8.38 11.04 -10.97
N LEU A 528 -9.69 11.23 -11.02
CA LEU A 528 -10.29 12.53 -11.31
C LEU A 528 -9.82 13.58 -10.28
N PRO A 529 -9.27 14.73 -10.72
CA PRO A 529 -8.81 15.76 -9.81
C PRO A 529 -10.00 16.40 -9.09
N LEU A 530 -9.94 16.45 -7.75
CA LEU A 530 -10.91 17.22 -6.96
C LEU A 530 -10.59 18.72 -6.93
N SER A 531 -9.40 19.15 -7.40
CA SER A 531 -8.99 20.55 -7.46
C SER A 531 -7.66 20.70 -8.19
N ASP A 532 -7.40 21.88 -8.76
CA ASP A 532 -6.09 22.30 -9.31
C ASP A 532 -5.28 23.10 -8.27
N TRP A 533 -5.25 22.63 -7.01
CA TRP A 533 -4.48 23.29 -5.95
C TRP A 533 -2.99 23.03 -6.15
N ARG A 534 -2.21 24.10 -6.30
CA ARG A 534 -0.75 24.05 -6.49
C ARG A 534 -0.01 24.74 -5.35
N ASP A 535 1.13 24.20 -4.95
CA ASP A 535 1.97 24.77 -3.89
C ASP A 535 2.55 26.16 -4.27
N THR A 536 2.59 26.48 -5.56
CA THR A 536 3.06 27.77 -6.09
C THR A 536 1.89 28.69 -6.43
N LEU A 537 1.91 29.91 -5.91
CA LEU A 537 0.97 30.97 -6.26
C LEU A 537 1.50 31.84 -7.42
N PRO A 538 0.60 32.42 -8.25
CA PRO A 538 -0.86 32.25 -8.21
C PRO A 538 -1.30 30.94 -8.87
N ASN A 539 -2.32 30.28 -8.30
CA ASN A 539 -3.06 29.20 -8.96
C ASN A 539 -4.54 29.60 -9.11
N ALA A 540 -5.24 29.02 -10.07
CA ALA A 540 -6.61 29.42 -10.43
C ALA A 540 -7.58 29.28 -9.24
N ASP A 541 -7.37 28.25 -8.42
CA ASP A 541 -8.19 27.96 -7.24
C ASP A 541 -8.00 28.99 -6.11
N ALA A 542 -6.78 29.51 -5.92
CA ALA A 542 -6.49 30.60 -4.99
C ALA A 542 -6.90 31.98 -5.52
N ALA A 543 -6.89 32.15 -6.85
CA ALA A 543 -7.24 33.42 -7.52
C ALA A 543 -8.75 33.60 -7.72
N SER A 544 -9.54 32.52 -7.73
CA SER A 544 -11.00 32.54 -7.94
C SER A 544 -11.79 33.21 -6.81
N GLY A 545 -11.13 33.58 -5.71
CA GLY A 545 -11.83 34.16 -4.56
C GLY A 545 -12.92 33.21 -4.06
N ALA A 546 -12.59 31.92 -3.93
CA ALA A 546 -13.41 30.88 -3.31
C ALA A 546 -13.71 31.23 -1.84
N VAL A 547 -14.51 32.27 -1.66
CA VAL A 547 -15.33 32.53 -0.50
C VAL A 547 -16.60 31.76 -0.80
N VAL A 548 -16.66 30.49 -0.40
CA VAL A 548 -17.97 29.89 -0.15
C VAL A 548 -18.57 30.78 0.93
N ALA A 549 -19.70 31.43 0.63
CA ALA A 549 -20.31 32.49 1.44
C ALA A 549 -19.98 32.36 2.95
N ASN A 550 -19.05 33.20 3.42
CA ASN A 550 -18.53 33.31 4.80
C ASN A 550 -17.32 32.46 5.25
N TYR A 551 -16.62 31.72 4.39
CA TYR A 551 -15.38 31.01 4.76
C TYR A 551 -14.22 31.36 3.81
N GLN A 552 -13.08 31.81 4.36
CA GLN A 552 -11.82 31.83 3.61
C GLN A 552 -11.36 30.37 3.43
N VAL A 553 -11.13 29.92 2.19
CA VAL A 553 -10.49 28.62 1.95
C VAL A 553 -9.04 28.72 2.43
N LEU A 554 -8.76 28.11 3.58
CA LEU A 554 -7.45 28.21 4.28
C LEU A 554 -6.47 27.10 3.89
N ALA A 555 -6.93 26.03 3.23
CA ALA A 555 -6.11 24.86 2.96
C ALA A 555 -6.67 23.97 1.82
N PRO A 556 -5.80 23.20 1.13
CA PRO A 556 -6.23 22.22 0.12
C PRO A 556 -7.11 21.08 0.65
N HIS A 557 -7.27 20.98 1.97
CA HIS A 557 -8.03 19.92 2.64
C HIS A 557 -9.37 20.43 3.19
N ASP A 558 -9.75 21.67 2.87
CA ASP A 558 -11.05 22.20 3.31
C ASP A 558 -12.19 21.39 2.67
N LYS A 559 -13.03 20.79 3.52
CA LYS A 559 -14.10 19.90 3.09
C LYS A 559 -15.11 20.61 2.18
N THR A 560 -15.46 21.86 2.48
CA THR A 560 -16.47 22.60 1.72
C THR A 560 -15.95 22.92 0.32
N TYR A 561 -14.69 23.32 0.24
CA TYR A 561 -13.97 23.51 -1.02
C TYR A 561 -13.93 22.24 -1.87
N LEU A 562 -13.44 21.12 -1.31
CA LEU A 562 -13.36 19.84 -2.02
C LEU A 562 -14.74 19.37 -2.49
N GLN A 563 -15.77 19.54 -1.67
CA GLN A 563 -17.15 19.20 -2.05
C GLN A 563 -17.68 20.07 -3.20
N ALA A 564 -17.37 21.36 -3.22
CA ALA A 564 -17.80 22.27 -4.29
C ALA A 564 -17.20 21.91 -5.65
N ASN A 565 -16.03 21.27 -5.68
CA ASN A 565 -15.35 20.92 -6.92
C ASN A 565 -15.79 19.59 -7.55
N VAL A 566 -16.49 18.71 -6.82
CA VAL A 566 -16.98 17.41 -7.35
C VAL A 566 -17.85 17.59 -8.60
N GLU A 567 -18.51 18.75 -8.76
CA GLU A 567 -19.31 19.13 -9.94
C GLU A 567 -19.05 20.58 -10.37
N GLY A 568 -17.91 21.16 -9.98
CA GLY A 568 -17.61 22.59 -10.19
C GLY A 568 -16.23 22.87 -10.78
N GLY A 569 -15.41 21.83 -10.98
CA GLY A 569 -14.00 21.94 -11.37
C GLY A 569 -13.70 21.57 -12.82
N GLU A 570 -12.44 21.17 -13.03
CA GLU A 570 -11.93 20.54 -14.25
C GLU A 570 -12.82 19.34 -14.64
N ASP A 571 -13.07 19.13 -15.93
CA ASP A 571 -13.98 18.13 -16.51
C ASP A 571 -15.50 18.34 -16.32
N TYR A 572 -15.91 19.41 -15.60
CA TYR A 572 -17.33 19.85 -15.56
C TYR A 572 -17.53 21.29 -16.06
N ALA A 573 -17.00 22.28 -15.34
CA ALA A 573 -17.26 23.70 -15.61
C ALA A 573 -16.18 24.37 -16.48
N TRP A 574 -14.93 23.89 -16.40
CA TRP A 574 -13.79 24.42 -17.14
C TRP A 574 -13.05 23.25 -17.81
N TYR A 575 -12.70 23.43 -19.08
CA TYR A 575 -11.81 22.54 -19.83
C TYR A 575 -10.61 23.39 -20.24
N TYR A 576 -9.39 22.90 -19.99
CA TYR A 576 -8.15 23.57 -20.41
C TYR A 576 -7.86 23.37 -21.90
#